data_AF-A0A7X9A201-F1
#
_entry.id   AF-A0A7X9A201-F1
#
_cell.length_a   1.000
_cell.length_b   1.000
_cell.length_c   1.000
_cell.angle_alpha   90.00
_cell.angle_beta   90.00
_cell.angle_gamma   90.00
#
_symmetry.space_group_name_H-M   'P 1'
#
loop_
_entity.id
_entity.type
_entity.pdbx_description
1 polymer ?
#
loop_
_entity_poly.entity_id
_entity_poly.type
_entity_poly.pdbx_seq_one_letter_code
_entity_poly.pdbx_strand_id
1 'polypeptide(L)' 'MCNEVGVNEDQLIQGISQNKSDKEMAEEMGVPERTIQGLRKRFMTHGIASIEGQD' A
#
# COMPACT_ATOMS: atom_id res chain seq x y z
N MET A 1 -13.53 -3.86 7.77
CA MET A 1 -14.09 -2.75 6.97
C MET A 1 -13.04 -2.28 5.94
N CYS A 2 -12.65 -3.15 5.00
CA CYS A 2 -11.80 -2.82 3.84
C CYS A 2 -12.49 -3.27 2.53
N ASN A 3 -13.82 -3.41 2.52
CA ASN A 3 -14.58 -3.89 1.36
C ASN A 3 -15.16 -2.77 0.48
N GLU A 4 -14.99 -1.50 0.84
CA GLU A 4 -15.63 -0.37 0.14
C GLU A 4 -14.68 0.48 -0.71
N VAL A 5 -13.38 0.19 -0.66
CA VAL A 5 -12.40 0.84 -1.54
C VAL A 5 -11.69 -0.31 -2.22
N GLY A 6 -11.95 -0.55 -3.50
CA GLY A 6 -11.40 -1.67 -4.28
C GLY A 6 -9.87 -1.64 -4.46
N VAL A 7 -9.13 -1.08 -3.52
CA VAL A 7 -7.68 -1.17 -3.47
C VAL A 7 -7.32 -2.51 -2.90
N ASN A 8 -6.85 -3.38 -3.78
CA ASN A 8 -6.35 -4.67 -3.38
C ASN A 8 -5.00 -4.45 -2.70
N GLU A 9 -4.92 -4.65 -1.38
CA GLU A 9 -3.68 -4.50 -0.59
C GLU A 9 -2.55 -5.34 -1.20
N ASP A 10 -2.88 -6.47 -1.82
CA ASP A 10 -1.91 -7.32 -2.54
C ASP A 10 -1.25 -6.58 -3.72
N GLN A 11 -2.03 -5.81 -4.49
CA GLN A 11 -1.48 -5.01 -5.59
C GLN A 11 -0.59 -3.88 -5.08
N LEU A 12 -0.94 -3.28 -3.93
CA LEU A 12 -0.11 -2.27 -3.28
C LEU A 12 1.23 -2.86 -2.82
N ILE A 13 1.21 -4.05 -2.21
CA ILE A 13 2.43 -4.75 -1.78
C ILE A 13 3.29 -5.11 -3.00
N GLN A 14 2.69 -5.58 -4.09
CA GLN A 14 3.41 -5.83 -5.34
C GLN A 14 4.03 -4.56 -5.93
N GLY A 15 3.32 -3.44 -5.93
CA GLY A 15 3.83 -2.15 -6.39
C GLY A 15 5.00 -1.65 -5.55
N ILE A 16 4.90 -1.75 -4.22
CA ILE A 16 5.97 -1.42 -3.28
C ILE A 16 7.18 -2.37 -3.50
N SER A 17 6.93 -3.67 -3.65
CA SER A 17 7.99 -4.67 -3.90
C SER A 17 8.71 -4.45 -5.23
N GLN A 18 8.03 -3.88 -6.23
CA GLN A 18 8.61 -3.49 -7.51
C GLN A 18 9.25 -2.10 -7.48
N ASN A 19 9.30 -1.43 -6.32
CA ASN A 19 9.83 -0.08 -6.16
C ASN A 19 9.11 0.97 -7.02
N LYS A 20 7.82 0.75 -7.31
CA LYS A 20 6.99 1.70 -8.06
C LYS A 20 6.72 2.94 -7.22
N SER A 21 6.60 4.07 -7.91
CA SER A 21 6.23 5.33 -7.26
C SER A 21 4.74 5.36 -6.91
N ASP A 22 4.36 6.15 -5.90
CA ASP A 22 2.97 6.25 -5.45
C ASP A 22 2.02 6.68 -6.59
N LYS A 23 2.52 7.52 -7.50
CA LYS A 23 1.82 7.95 -8.71
C LYS A 23 1.59 6.78 -9.70
N GLU A 24 2.60 5.96 -9.94
CA GLU A 24 2.47 4.81 -10.87
C GLU A 24 1.47 3.79 -10.32
N MET A 25 1.55 3.50 -9.02
CA MET A 25 0.58 2.62 -8.35
C MET A 25 -0.84 3.21 -8.38
N ALA A 26 -0.98 4.52 -8.21
CA ALA A 26 -2.25 5.23 -8.30
C ALA A 26 -2.87 5.12 -9.70
N GLU A 27 -2.07 5.32 -10.75
CA GLU A 27 -2.50 5.19 -12.14
C GLU A 27 -2.85 3.75 -12.50
N GLU A 28 -2.06 2.76 -12.07
CA GLU A 28 -2.32 1.34 -12.33
C GLU A 28 -3.56 0.81 -11.61
N MET A 29 -3.83 1.30 -10.39
CA MET A 29 -4.99 0.89 -9.61
C MET A 29 -6.23 1.75 -9.87
N GLY A 30 -6.10 2.83 -10.65
CA GLY A 30 -7.18 3.78 -10.90
C GLY A 30 -7.67 4.49 -9.64
N VAL A 31 -6.79 4.66 -8.64
CA VAL A 31 -7.13 5.27 -7.35
C VAL A 31 -6.33 6.55 -7.14
N PRO A 32 -6.84 7.52 -6.37
CA PRO A 32 -6.10 8.76 -6.13
C PRO A 32 -4.81 8.48 -5.33
N GLU A 33 -3.75 9.21 -5.66
CA GLU A 33 -2.43 9.11 -5.02
C GLU A 33 -2.49 9.23 -3.49
N ARG A 34 -3.41 10.06 -2.97
CA ARG A 34 -3.66 10.19 -1.52
C ARG A 34 -4.05 8.87 -0.87
N THR A 35 -4.77 8.00 -1.59
CA THR A 35 -5.13 6.66 -1.12
C THR A 35 -3.88 5.79 -1.02
N ILE A 36 -3.04 5.78 -2.05
CA ILE A 36 -1.76 5.04 -2.04
C ILE A 36 -0.85 5.54 -0.91
N GLN A 37 -0.71 6.85 -0.74
CA GLN A 37 0.06 7.43 0.37
C GLN A 37 -0.48 7.01 1.74
N GLY A 38 -1.80 7.03 1.93
CA GLY A 38 -2.45 6.59 3.17
C GLY A 38 -2.18 5.12 3.47
N LEU A 39 -2.28 4.26 2.45
CA LEU A 39 -2.03 2.83 2.59
C LEU A 39 -0.54 2.54 2.80
N ARG A 40 0.36 3.19 2.07
CA ARG A 40 1.81 3.07 2.24
C ARG A 40 2.25 3.51 3.63
N LYS A 41 1.71 4.62 4.15
CA LYS A 41 1.94 5.07 5.52
C LYS A 41 1.46 4.03 6.52
N ARG A 42 0.26 3.48 6.32
CA ARG A 42 -0.31 2.43 7.17
C ARG A 42 0.53 1.15 7.12
N PHE A 43 1.05 0.78 5.95
CA PHE A 43 1.96 -0.35 5.75
C PHE A 43 3.33 -0.11 6.41
N MET A 44 3.90 1.10 6.31
CA MET A 44 5.15 1.43 7.01
C MET A 44 4.97 1.49 8.53
N THR A 45 3.83 1.98 9.04
CA THR A 45 3.58 2.07 10.47
C THR A 45 3.16 0.74 11.11
N HIS A 46 2.34 -0.07 10.42
CA HIS A 46 1.82 -1.33 10.97
C HIS A 46 2.47 -2.58 10.39
N GLY A 47 2.88 -2.55 9.12
CA GLY A 47 3.52 -3.68 8.42
C GLY A 47 4.99 -3.85 8.78
N ILE A 48 5.78 -2.77 8.86
CA ILE A 48 7.18 -2.85 9.32
C ILE A 48 7.23 -3.20 10.81
N ALA A 49 6.35 -2.62 11.63
CA ALA A 49 6.23 -2.98 13.04
C ALA A 49 5.85 -4.47 13.26
N SER A 50 5.24 -5.11 12.27
CA SER A 50 4.92 -6.55 12.32
C SER A 50 6.04 -7.45 11.79
N ILE A 51 7.03 -6.92 11.08
CA ILE A 51 8.17 -7.67 10.53
C ILE A 51 9.43 -7.47 11.39
N GLU A 52 9.62 -6.30 12.02
CA GLU A 52 10.74 -6.00 12.92
C GLU A 52 10.54 -6.50 14.38
N GLY A 53 9.57 -7.39 14.62
CA GLY A 53 9.19 -7.84 15.97
C GLY A 53 9.05 -9.36 16.14
N GLN A 54 9.63 -10.17 15.25
CA GLN A 54 9.85 -11.60 15.57
C GLN A 54 11.19 -11.75 16.29
N ASP A 55 11.14 -11.61 17.62
CA ASP A 55 12.11 -12.19 18.55
C ASP A 55 11.78 -13.69 18.77
#